data_AF-A0A1I3EV73-F1
#
_entry.id   AF-A0A1I3EV73-F1
#
_cell.length_a   1.000
_cell.length_b   1.000
_cell.length_c   1.000
_cell.angle_alpha   90.00
_cell.angle_beta   90.00
_cell.angle_gamma   90.00
#
_symmetry.space_group_name_H-M   'P 1'
#
loop_
_entity.id
_entity.type
_entity.pdbx_description
1 polymer ?
#
loop_
_entity_poly.entity_id
_entity_poly.type
_entity_poly.pdbx_seq_one_letter_code
_entity_poly.pdbx_strand_id
1 'polypeptide(L)'
;MELSGMLFLITIGITGYLLFYILGLPTPALLGPFFMVMVAIALGFPLEPVAPVVTRGLQVILGTFIGFGIDRKVLGNMKKLLIPSVLIILWTLVITFGLGSVLIYYFNIDPATAFLSTAPSGLAESAMLAMEVEAEVGMVSMFQLTRFLLTLLLFPVIIRVLDKKAKNSAKNPYHTLVLMRWKKLLGINRDRKKSNGNRETVFLQVKTFLIGMAGAMVGVILSIPAGALMGSFLAVMVMSLAGSRMGKPHENIRTFMQLGVGSTLGLNVSQASWLDLKSVFLPMIAFTVLMFLTSFGLYLVLMKLTKWDQYSCIISVAPAGVTPMTILAYEHADHPLEVSLLHMVRLMTVKVVILPILVMYLMSL
;
A
#
# COMPACT_ATOMS: atom_id res chain seq x y z
N MET A 1 12.41 -9.44 -23.54
CA MET A 1 11.02 -9.91 -23.44
C MET A 1 10.49 -10.06 -24.84
N GLU A 2 10.11 -11.27 -25.26
CA GLU A 2 9.43 -11.45 -26.54
C GLU A 2 8.03 -10.83 -26.45
N LEU A 3 7.56 -10.21 -27.54
CA LEU A 3 6.26 -9.51 -27.56
C LEU A 3 5.10 -10.45 -27.18
N SER A 4 5.24 -11.74 -27.50
CA SER A 4 4.34 -12.84 -27.16
C SER A 4 4.20 -13.03 -25.65
N GLY A 5 5.32 -13.11 -24.90
CA GLY A 5 5.34 -13.28 -23.46
C GLY A 5 4.70 -12.11 -22.72
N MET A 6 4.92 -10.88 -23.21
CA MET A 6 4.31 -9.68 -22.61
C MET A 6 2.81 -9.63 -22.81
N LEU A 7 2.33 -9.97 -24.01
CA LEU A 7 0.89 -10.06 -24.28
C LEU A 7 0.25 -11.14 -23.41
N PHE A 8 0.90 -12.29 -23.24
CA PHE A 8 0.39 -13.36 -22.39
C PHE A 8 0.28 -12.93 -20.92
N LEU A 9 1.32 -12.29 -20.38
CA LEU A 9 1.29 -11.73 -19.02
C LEU A 9 0.15 -10.71 -18.84
N ILE A 10 -0.03 -9.80 -19.80
CA ILE A 10 -1.11 -8.80 -19.77
C ILE A 10 -2.48 -9.49 -19.78
N THR A 11 -2.67 -10.53 -20.58
CA THR A 11 -3.94 -11.26 -20.62
C THR A 11 -4.26 -11.93 -19.28
N ILE A 12 -3.27 -12.60 -18.65
CA ILE A 12 -3.42 -13.20 -17.32
C ILE A 12 -3.69 -12.13 -16.25
N GLY A 13 -3.00 -11.00 -16.34
CA GLY A 13 -3.22 -9.87 -15.44
C GLY A 13 -4.64 -9.33 -15.55
N ILE A 14 -5.14 -9.11 -16.77
CA ILE A 14 -6.50 -8.62 -17.01
C ILE A 14 -7.55 -9.63 -16.55
N THR A 15 -7.37 -10.92 -16.82
CA THR A 15 -8.32 -11.95 -16.34
C THR A 15 -8.37 -12.00 -14.82
N GLY A 16 -7.22 -11.90 -14.15
CA GLY A 16 -7.17 -11.79 -12.69
C GLY A 16 -7.84 -10.54 -12.15
N TYR A 17 -7.59 -9.38 -12.76
CA TYR A 17 -8.28 -8.13 -12.43
C TYR A 17 -9.80 -8.29 -12.55
N LEU A 18 -10.29 -8.82 -13.67
CA LEU A 18 -11.73 -9.00 -13.91
C LEU A 18 -12.35 -9.97 -12.90
N LEU A 19 -11.70 -11.10 -12.63
CA LEU A 19 -12.14 -12.09 -11.64
C LEU A 19 -12.33 -11.43 -10.26
N PHE A 20 -11.30 -10.74 -9.77
CA PHE A 20 -11.36 -10.06 -8.46
C PHE A 20 -12.34 -8.88 -8.47
N TYR A 21 -12.49 -8.22 -9.62
CA TYR A 21 -13.45 -7.14 -9.77
C TYR A 21 -14.90 -7.64 -9.63
N ILE A 22 -15.23 -8.77 -10.27
CA ILE A 22 -16.55 -9.43 -10.24
C ILE A 22 -16.85 -10.00 -8.85
N LEU A 23 -15.87 -10.67 -8.23
CA LEU A 23 -15.98 -11.18 -6.85
C LEU A 23 -16.09 -10.06 -5.81
N GLY A 24 -15.90 -8.80 -6.21
CA GLY A 24 -15.96 -7.65 -5.31
C GLY A 24 -14.83 -7.62 -4.28
N LEU A 25 -13.71 -8.28 -4.60
CA LEU A 25 -12.53 -8.29 -3.75
C LEU A 25 -11.87 -6.90 -3.72
N PRO A 26 -11.23 -6.54 -2.59
CA PRO A 26 -10.56 -5.26 -2.44
C PRO A 26 -9.34 -5.15 -3.35
N THR A 27 -9.01 -3.92 -3.76
CA THR A 27 -7.85 -3.63 -4.65
C THR A 27 -7.70 -4.62 -5.82
N PRO A 28 -8.77 -4.85 -6.62
CA PRO A 28 -8.81 -5.94 -7.61
C PRO A 28 -7.74 -5.78 -8.69
N ALA A 29 -7.39 -4.54 -9.03
CA ALA A 29 -6.36 -4.24 -10.01
C ALA A 29 -4.96 -4.59 -9.54
N LEU A 30 -4.73 -4.78 -8.23
CA LEU A 30 -3.44 -5.20 -7.69
C LEU A 30 -3.45 -6.70 -7.35
N LEU A 31 -4.46 -7.13 -6.58
CA LEU A 31 -4.53 -8.51 -6.07
C LEU A 31 -4.89 -9.53 -7.15
N GLY A 32 -5.78 -9.16 -8.08
CA GLY A 32 -6.21 -10.06 -9.13
C GLY A 32 -5.08 -10.50 -10.05
N PRO A 33 -4.33 -9.56 -10.66
CA PRO A 33 -3.16 -9.89 -11.47
C PRO A 33 -2.08 -10.63 -10.68
N PHE A 34 -1.79 -10.21 -9.45
CA PHE A 34 -0.83 -10.89 -8.57
C PHE A 34 -1.18 -12.36 -8.39
N PHE A 35 -2.42 -12.64 -8.01
CA PHE A 35 -2.89 -14.00 -7.73
C PHE A 35 -2.93 -14.86 -9.00
N MET A 36 -3.46 -14.33 -10.11
CA MET A 36 -3.54 -15.11 -11.36
C MET A 36 -2.17 -15.41 -11.98
N VAL A 37 -1.24 -14.46 -11.93
CA VAL A 37 0.14 -14.69 -12.40
C VAL A 37 0.82 -15.75 -11.53
N MET A 38 0.67 -15.68 -10.21
CA MET A 38 1.20 -16.66 -9.28
C MET A 38 0.62 -18.07 -9.54
N VAL A 39 -0.69 -18.18 -9.79
CA VAL A 39 -1.34 -19.45 -10.16
C VAL A 39 -0.81 -19.96 -11.51
N ALA A 40 -0.64 -19.09 -12.50
CA ALA A 40 -0.09 -19.49 -13.79
C ALA A 40 1.34 -20.05 -13.66
N ILE A 41 2.20 -19.42 -12.84
CA ILE A 41 3.55 -19.93 -12.56
C ILE A 41 3.48 -21.28 -11.84
N ALA A 42 2.59 -21.42 -10.85
CA ALA A 42 2.40 -22.67 -10.14
C ALA A 42 1.93 -23.82 -11.05
N LEU A 43 1.15 -23.51 -12.09
CA LEU A 43 0.71 -24.45 -13.12
C LEU A 43 1.78 -24.72 -14.20
N GLY A 44 2.96 -24.10 -14.10
CA GLY A 44 4.09 -24.32 -15.02
C GLY A 44 4.05 -23.49 -16.30
N PHE A 45 3.24 -22.43 -16.37
CA PHE A 45 3.26 -21.53 -17.53
C PHE A 45 4.58 -20.73 -17.59
N PRO A 46 5.25 -20.66 -18.76
CA PRO A 46 6.49 -19.92 -18.91
C PRO A 46 6.19 -18.42 -19.03
N LEU A 47 6.25 -17.71 -17.90
CA LEU A 47 6.11 -16.26 -17.88
C LEU A 47 7.47 -15.59 -17.77
N GLU A 48 7.74 -14.66 -18.69
CA GLU A 48 9.00 -13.93 -18.73
C GLU A 48 9.04 -12.80 -17.68
N PRO A 49 10.21 -12.51 -17.08
CA PRO A 49 10.41 -11.34 -16.25
C PRO A 49 10.11 -10.03 -17.01
N VAL A 50 9.52 -9.07 -16.30
CA VAL A 50 9.23 -7.75 -16.86
C VAL A 50 10.53 -6.97 -17.03
N ALA A 51 10.67 -6.29 -18.18
CA ALA A 51 11.84 -5.44 -18.44
C ALA A 51 12.00 -4.33 -17.37
N PRO A 52 13.23 -4.05 -16.88
CA PRO A 52 13.46 -3.06 -15.82
C PRO A 52 12.89 -1.67 -16.11
N VAL A 53 12.85 -1.26 -17.37
CA VAL A 53 12.28 0.02 -17.80
C VAL A 53 10.78 0.13 -17.47
N VAL A 54 10.04 -0.96 -17.63
CA VAL A 54 8.60 -1.00 -17.31
C VAL A 54 8.40 -0.92 -15.80
N THR A 55 9.17 -1.69 -15.02
CA THR A 55 9.13 -1.66 -13.55
C THR A 55 9.45 -0.26 -13.01
N ARG A 56 10.51 0.39 -13.53
CA ARG A 56 10.83 1.79 -13.19
C ARG A 56 9.70 2.73 -13.58
N GLY A 57 9.07 2.57 -14.74
CA GLY A 57 7.90 3.35 -15.14
C GLY A 57 6.73 3.22 -14.15
N LEU A 58 6.45 1.99 -13.70
CA LEU A 58 5.42 1.71 -12.69
C LEU A 58 5.76 2.35 -11.33
N GLN A 59 7.02 2.32 -10.93
CA GLN A 59 7.53 2.99 -9.72
C GLN A 59 7.38 4.51 -9.81
N VAL A 60 7.70 5.14 -10.94
CA VAL A 60 7.50 6.59 -11.14
C VAL A 60 6.02 6.95 -10.99
N ILE A 61 5.14 6.16 -11.59
CA ILE A 61 3.70 6.39 -11.46
C ILE A 61 3.28 6.23 -10.00
N LEU A 62 3.67 5.14 -9.34
CA LEU A 62 3.35 4.88 -7.94
C LEU A 62 3.86 6.00 -7.01
N GLY A 63 5.11 6.42 -7.15
CA GLY A 63 5.72 7.50 -6.37
C GLY A 63 5.02 8.83 -6.59
N THR A 64 4.66 9.15 -7.84
CA THR A 64 3.86 10.35 -8.19
C THR A 64 2.50 10.34 -7.49
N PHE A 65 1.81 9.19 -7.46
CA PHE A 65 0.52 9.06 -6.75
C PHE A 65 0.66 9.26 -5.24
N ILE A 66 1.70 8.67 -4.63
CA ILE A 66 1.97 8.79 -3.19
C ILE A 66 2.33 10.25 -2.85
N GLY A 67 3.20 10.87 -3.65
CA GLY A 67 3.68 12.24 -3.44
C GLY A 67 2.57 13.28 -3.57
N PHE A 68 1.66 13.09 -4.53
CA PHE A 68 0.49 13.95 -4.69
C PHE A 68 -0.47 13.87 -3.48
N GLY A 69 -0.50 12.74 -2.77
CA GLY A 69 -1.33 12.58 -1.58
C GLY A 69 -1.01 13.58 -0.46
N ILE A 70 0.12 14.28 -0.54
CA ILE A 70 0.59 15.22 0.48
C ILE A 70 0.27 16.65 0.03
N ASP A 71 -0.56 17.36 0.81
CA ASP A 71 -0.93 18.76 0.58
C ASP A 71 -0.45 19.64 1.75
N ARG A 72 -0.18 20.92 1.50
CA ARG A 72 0.13 21.94 2.51
C ARG A 72 -0.93 22.03 3.62
N LYS A 73 -2.19 21.68 3.33
CA LYS A 73 -3.27 21.59 4.34
C LYS A 73 -2.98 20.54 5.43
N VAL A 74 -2.19 19.51 5.12
CA VAL A 74 -1.72 18.49 6.08
C VAL A 74 -0.83 19.12 7.17
N LEU A 75 -0.01 20.11 6.81
CA LEU A 75 0.95 20.75 7.72
C LEU A 75 0.28 21.66 8.75
N GLY A 76 -0.87 22.27 8.42
CA GLY A 76 -1.54 23.24 9.28
C GLY A 76 -1.98 22.69 10.65
N ASN A 77 -2.29 21.39 10.73
CA ASN A 77 -2.69 20.72 11.96
C ASN A 77 -1.56 19.91 12.64
N MET A 78 -0.33 19.93 12.10
CA MET A 78 0.73 19.04 12.57
C MET A 78 1.17 19.28 14.00
N LYS A 79 1.10 20.52 14.52
CA LYS A 79 1.48 20.80 15.91
C LYS A 79 0.63 20.00 16.91
N LYS A 80 -0.66 19.80 16.62
CA LYS A 80 -1.56 19.00 17.47
C LYS A 80 -1.37 17.48 17.27
N LEU A 81 -0.87 17.08 16.10
CA LEU A 81 -0.65 15.69 15.74
C LEU A 81 0.77 15.19 16.04
N LEU A 82 1.67 16.06 16.49
CA LEU A 82 3.08 15.74 16.66
C LEU A 82 3.29 14.61 17.67
N ILE A 83 2.67 14.71 18.85
CA ILE A 83 2.76 13.68 19.90
C ILE A 83 2.15 12.35 19.42
N PRO A 84 0.88 12.29 18.93
CA PRO A 84 0.34 11.06 18.36
C PRO A 84 1.18 10.46 17.22
N SER A 85 1.72 11.31 16.33
CA SER A 85 2.55 10.87 15.21
C SER A 85 3.83 10.20 15.69
N VAL A 86 4.55 10.84 16.62
CA VAL A 86 5.80 10.30 17.17
C VAL A 86 5.55 8.96 17.85
N LEU A 87 4.47 8.84 18.64
CA LEU A 87 4.12 7.57 19.29
C LEU A 87 3.84 6.46 18.28
N ILE A 88 3.06 6.74 17.23
CA ILE A 88 2.78 5.77 16.16
C ILE A 88 4.05 5.39 15.40
N ILE A 89 4.94 6.35 15.10
CA ILE A 89 6.21 6.09 14.43
C ILE A 89 7.09 5.19 15.29
N LEU A 90 7.30 5.54 16.56
CA LEU A 90 8.13 4.76 17.48
C LEU A 90 7.57 3.35 17.65
N TRP A 91 6.27 3.22 17.89
CA TRP A 91 5.62 1.92 17.97
C TRP A 91 5.80 1.10 16.69
N THR A 92 5.62 1.72 15.53
CA THR A 92 5.78 1.06 14.23
C THR A 92 7.20 0.55 14.05
N LEU A 93 8.20 1.37 14.39
CA LEU A 93 9.60 0.97 14.33
C LEU A 93 9.87 -0.19 15.27
N VAL A 94 9.51 -0.07 16.56
CA VAL A 94 9.72 -1.13 17.57
C VAL A 94 9.12 -2.45 17.12
N ILE A 95 7.91 -2.46 16.58
CA ILE A 95 7.25 -3.68 16.08
C ILE A 95 7.94 -4.21 14.82
N THR A 96 8.29 -3.34 13.87
CA THR A 96 8.97 -3.74 12.63
C THR A 96 10.33 -4.38 12.93
N PHE A 97 11.13 -3.74 13.78
CA PHE A 97 12.42 -4.25 14.22
C PHE A 97 12.28 -5.51 15.08
N GLY A 98 11.40 -5.49 16.07
CA GLY A 98 11.19 -6.63 16.96
C GLY A 98 10.79 -7.88 16.19
N LEU A 99 9.75 -7.78 15.34
CA LEU A 99 9.30 -8.90 14.50
C LEU A 99 10.32 -9.27 13.43
N GLY A 100 11.00 -8.27 12.83
CA GLY A 100 12.03 -8.52 11.81
C GLY A 100 13.21 -9.30 12.37
N SER A 101 13.69 -8.92 13.56
CA SER A 101 14.75 -9.66 14.26
C SER A 101 14.34 -11.10 14.61
N VAL A 102 13.06 -11.34 14.93
CA VAL A 102 12.54 -12.70 15.13
C VAL A 102 12.60 -13.50 13.83
N LEU A 103 12.29 -12.92 12.66
CA LEU A 103 12.46 -13.61 11.37
C LEU A 103 13.91 -13.93 11.06
N ILE A 104 14.82 -13.00 11.33
CA ILE A 104 16.25 -13.20 11.09
C ILE A 104 16.76 -14.35 11.98
N TYR A 105 16.46 -14.32 13.27
CA TYR A 105 17.01 -15.27 14.23
C TYR A 105 16.40 -16.68 14.12
N TYR A 106 15.08 -16.79 13.98
CA TYR A 106 14.40 -18.10 14.00
C TYR A 106 14.21 -18.72 12.62
N PHE A 107 14.17 -17.91 11.56
CA PHE A 107 13.89 -18.37 10.19
C PHE A 107 15.04 -18.12 9.22
N ASN A 108 16.17 -17.56 9.68
CA ASN A 108 17.35 -17.25 8.86
C ASN A 108 17.02 -16.43 7.60
N ILE A 109 16.02 -15.55 7.69
CA ILE A 109 15.61 -14.66 6.61
C ILE A 109 16.60 -13.48 6.55
N ASP A 110 16.97 -13.04 5.35
CA ASP A 110 17.87 -11.90 5.22
C ASP A 110 17.28 -10.63 5.86
N PRO A 111 18.11 -9.73 6.42
CA PRO A 111 17.61 -8.56 7.13
C PRO A 111 16.71 -7.65 6.29
N ALA A 112 16.99 -7.47 5.01
CA ALA A 112 16.20 -6.61 4.13
C ALA A 112 14.78 -7.17 3.95
N THR A 113 14.66 -8.45 3.61
CA THR A 113 13.39 -9.18 3.48
C THR A 113 12.64 -9.22 4.81
N ALA A 114 13.33 -9.49 5.92
CA ALA A 114 12.70 -9.58 7.24
C ALA A 114 12.05 -8.25 7.65
N PHE A 115 12.79 -7.14 7.60
CA PHE A 115 12.27 -5.83 7.99
C PHE A 115 11.23 -5.30 6.99
N LEU A 116 11.39 -5.54 5.69
CA LEU A 116 10.39 -5.17 4.69
C LEU A 116 9.08 -5.98 4.84
N SER A 117 9.17 -7.24 5.23
CA SER A 117 8.03 -8.13 5.47
C SER A 117 7.19 -7.68 6.67
N THR A 118 7.84 -7.27 7.76
CA THR A 118 7.18 -6.88 9.02
C THR A 118 6.72 -5.43 9.05
N ALA A 119 7.23 -4.57 8.16
CA ALA A 119 6.85 -3.16 8.10
C ALA A 119 5.38 -2.95 7.67
N PRO A 120 4.55 -2.23 8.44
CA PRO A 120 3.15 -1.97 8.10
C PRO A 120 3.01 -0.98 6.94
N SER A 121 2.75 -1.50 5.74
CA SER A 121 2.77 -0.81 4.43
C SER A 121 1.52 -1.02 3.58
N GLY A 122 1.47 -0.35 2.43
CA GLY A 122 0.73 -0.92 1.30
C GLY A 122 1.56 -2.02 0.59
N LEU A 123 0.84 -2.95 -0.04
CA LEU A 123 1.40 -4.13 -0.71
C LEU A 123 2.34 -3.73 -1.86
N ALA A 124 1.88 -2.83 -2.73
CA ALA A 124 2.64 -2.38 -3.90
C ALA A 124 3.94 -1.67 -3.48
N GLU A 125 3.86 -0.86 -2.44
CA GLU A 125 4.96 -0.04 -1.93
C GLU A 125 6.08 -0.90 -1.35
N SER A 126 5.74 -1.86 -0.46
CA SER A 126 6.76 -2.74 0.12
C SER A 126 7.43 -3.62 -0.92
N ALA A 127 6.66 -4.12 -1.88
CA ALA A 127 7.19 -5.06 -2.84
C ALA A 127 8.03 -4.37 -3.93
N MET A 128 7.68 -3.15 -4.34
CA MET A 128 8.53 -2.32 -5.19
C MET A 128 9.83 -1.91 -4.49
N LEU A 129 9.79 -1.62 -3.18
CA LEU A 129 11.01 -1.38 -2.40
C LEU A 129 11.87 -2.65 -2.29
N ALA A 130 11.25 -3.82 -2.08
CA ALA A 130 11.95 -5.10 -2.00
C ALA A 130 12.70 -5.42 -3.30
N MET A 131 12.08 -5.16 -4.46
CA MET A 131 12.73 -5.35 -5.77
C MET A 131 13.99 -4.50 -5.94
N GLU A 132 14.04 -3.33 -5.31
CA GLU A 132 15.12 -2.36 -5.46
C GLU A 132 16.28 -2.61 -4.50
N VAL A 133 16.00 -3.11 -3.30
CA VAL A 133 17.04 -3.52 -2.34
C VAL A 133 17.44 -4.99 -2.50
N GLU A 134 17.05 -5.62 -3.60
CA GLU A 134 17.32 -7.03 -3.92
C GLU A 134 16.87 -8.02 -2.83
N ALA A 135 15.83 -7.65 -2.07
CA ALA A 135 15.19 -8.52 -1.09
C ALA A 135 14.29 -9.56 -1.78
N GLU A 136 13.93 -10.63 -1.07
CA GLU A 136 13.05 -11.69 -1.57
C GLU A 136 11.60 -11.17 -1.65
N VAL A 137 11.25 -10.68 -2.85
CA VAL A 137 9.99 -9.98 -3.15
C VAL A 137 8.78 -10.87 -2.91
N GLY A 138 8.92 -12.19 -3.14
CA GLY A 138 7.85 -13.17 -2.95
C GLY A 138 7.36 -13.20 -1.49
N MET A 139 8.28 -13.37 -0.54
CA MET A 139 8.05 -13.43 0.89
C MET A 139 7.55 -12.08 1.40
N VAL A 140 8.17 -10.97 1.01
CA VAL A 140 7.66 -9.63 1.35
C VAL A 140 6.22 -9.49 0.89
N SER A 141 5.93 -9.81 -0.38
CA SER A 141 4.57 -9.71 -0.93
C SER A 141 3.58 -10.59 -0.16
N MET A 142 3.94 -11.82 0.16
CA MET A 142 3.11 -12.75 0.91
C MET A 142 2.82 -12.25 2.34
N PHE A 143 3.81 -11.73 3.07
CA PHE A 143 3.60 -11.17 4.40
C PHE A 143 2.62 -10.00 4.36
N GLN A 144 2.79 -9.12 3.38
CA GLN A 144 1.96 -7.94 3.18
C GLN A 144 0.53 -8.34 2.76
N LEU A 145 0.38 -9.39 1.95
CA LEU A 145 -0.90 -9.96 1.54
C LEU A 145 -1.64 -10.61 2.68
N THR A 146 -0.99 -11.51 3.42
CA THR A 146 -1.57 -12.15 4.60
C THR A 146 -2.02 -11.11 5.60
N ARG A 147 -1.20 -10.07 5.87
CA ARG A 147 -1.60 -8.97 6.74
C ARG A 147 -2.80 -8.20 6.20
N PHE A 148 -2.81 -7.91 4.90
CA PHE A 148 -3.93 -7.21 4.26
C PHE A 148 -5.23 -7.99 4.36
N LEU A 149 -5.21 -9.30 4.05
CA LEU A 149 -6.37 -10.19 4.13
C LEU A 149 -6.88 -10.32 5.57
N LEU A 150 -5.98 -10.55 6.53
CA LEU A 150 -6.35 -10.63 7.94
C LEU A 150 -6.89 -9.30 8.46
N THR A 151 -6.33 -8.17 8.03
CA THR A 151 -6.89 -6.84 8.35
C THR A 151 -8.32 -6.72 7.88
N LEU A 152 -8.62 -7.15 6.65
CA LEU A 152 -9.98 -7.08 6.10
C LEU A 152 -10.97 -7.93 6.90
N LEU A 153 -10.52 -9.06 7.46
CA LEU A 153 -11.34 -9.95 8.27
C LEU A 153 -11.49 -9.44 9.72
N LEU A 154 -10.39 -9.00 10.32
CA LEU A 154 -10.33 -8.61 11.74
C LEU A 154 -10.95 -7.23 11.99
N PHE A 155 -10.76 -6.27 11.09
CA PHE A 155 -11.18 -4.88 11.34
C PHE A 155 -12.69 -4.72 11.55
N PRO A 156 -13.58 -5.35 10.74
CA PRO A 156 -15.02 -5.31 10.99
C PRO A 156 -15.41 -5.97 12.32
N VAL A 157 -14.70 -7.02 12.73
CA VAL A 157 -14.93 -7.70 14.01
C VAL A 157 -14.53 -6.78 15.17
N ILE A 158 -13.36 -6.15 15.08
CA ILE A 158 -12.87 -5.18 16.06
C ILE A 158 -13.89 -4.04 16.25
N ILE A 159 -14.39 -3.47 15.14
CA ILE A 159 -15.43 -2.43 15.18
C ILE A 159 -16.70 -2.92 15.91
N ARG A 160 -17.21 -4.12 15.58
CA ARG A 160 -18.43 -4.66 16.19
C ARG A 160 -18.28 -4.95 17.68
N VAL A 161 -17.09 -5.33 18.13
CA VAL A 161 -16.81 -5.60 19.55
C VAL A 161 -16.75 -4.29 20.35
N LEU A 162 -16.17 -3.24 19.76
CA LEU A 162 -15.99 -1.96 20.44
C LEU A 162 -17.27 -1.11 20.50
N ASP A 163 -18.17 -1.25 19.55
CA ASP A 163 -19.43 -0.49 19.54
C ASP A 163 -20.68 -1.35 19.73
N LYS A 164 -21.37 -1.13 20.86
CA LYS A 164 -22.69 -1.73 21.15
C LYS A 164 -23.83 -1.09 20.32
N LYS A 165 -23.67 0.13 19.79
CA LYS A 165 -24.64 0.83 18.90
C LYS A 165 -24.46 0.44 17.42
N ALA A 166 -23.27 0.04 16.97
CA ALA A 166 -22.98 -0.44 15.61
C ALA A 166 -23.70 -1.75 15.25
N LYS A 167 -24.30 -2.45 16.22
CA LYS A 167 -25.09 -3.67 16.00
C LYS A 167 -26.16 -3.52 14.92
N ASN A 168 -26.67 -2.30 14.67
CA ASN A 168 -27.68 -2.03 13.63
C ASN A 168 -27.14 -1.33 12.37
N SER A 169 -25.89 -0.85 12.34
CA SER A 169 -25.34 -0.05 11.22
C SER A 169 -24.19 -0.74 10.47
N ALA A 170 -23.62 -1.82 11.01
CA ALA A 170 -22.54 -2.56 10.37
C ALA A 170 -23.01 -3.41 9.17
N LYS A 171 -23.58 -2.78 8.14
CA LYS A 171 -23.52 -3.37 6.79
C LYS A 171 -22.06 -3.48 6.42
N ASN A 172 -21.62 -4.69 6.06
CA ASN A 172 -20.25 -4.90 5.60
C ASN A 172 -19.97 -3.92 4.44
N PRO A 173 -19.04 -2.94 4.58
CA PRO A 173 -18.77 -1.92 3.56
C PRO A 173 -18.48 -2.58 2.20
N TYR A 174 -17.85 -3.75 2.22
CA TYR A 174 -17.52 -4.54 1.05
C TYR A 174 -18.75 -5.17 0.37
N HIS A 175 -19.78 -5.57 1.12
CA HIS A 175 -21.04 -6.07 0.54
C HIS A 175 -21.77 -4.97 -0.24
N THR A 176 -21.78 -3.75 0.30
CA THR A 176 -22.33 -2.57 -0.39
C THR A 176 -21.53 -2.24 -1.65
N LEU A 177 -20.20 -2.34 -1.60
CA LEU A 177 -19.28 -2.18 -2.72
C LEU A 177 -19.50 -3.23 -3.83
N VAL A 178 -19.69 -4.50 -3.47
CA VAL A 178 -20.02 -5.58 -4.42
C VAL A 178 -21.31 -5.24 -5.16
N LEU A 179 -22.39 -4.94 -4.43
CA LEU A 179 -23.68 -4.58 -5.04
C LEU A 179 -23.60 -3.32 -5.92
N MET A 180 -22.86 -2.28 -5.51
CA MET A 180 -22.62 -1.10 -6.33
C MET A 180 -21.87 -1.44 -7.63
N ARG A 181 -20.87 -2.33 -7.58
CA ARG A 181 -20.14 -2.77 -8.78
C ARG A 181 -21.01 -3.58 -9.72
N TRP A 182 -21.81 -4.51 -9.21
CA TRP A 182 -22.76 -5.27 -10.02
C TRP A 182 -23.81 -4.35 -10.68
N LYS A 183 -24.34 -3.35 -9.96
CA LYS A 183 -25.21 -2.32 -10.56
C LYS A 183 -24.53 -1.54 -11.70
N LYS A 184 -23.24 -1.24 -11.56
CA LYS A 184 -22.44 -0.58 -12.60
C LYS A 184 -22.18 -1.49 -13.81
N LEU A 185 -21.90 -2.77 -13.59
CA LEU A 185 -21.71 -3.78 -14.65
C LEU A 185 -22.99 -4.08 -15.42
N LEU A 186 -24.11 -4.19 -14.71
CA LEU A 186 -25.44 -4.40 -15.29
C LEU A 186 -26.03 -3.14 -15.94
N GLY A 187 -25.30 -2.01 -15.93
CA GLY A 187 -25.73 -0.76 -16.56
C GLY A 187 -26.90 -0.05 -15.85
N ILE A 188 -27.27 -0.46 -14.64
CA ILE A 188 -28.48 -0.03 -13.93
C ILE A 188 -28.36 1.41 -13.38
N ASN A 189 -27.17 2.00 -13.35
CA ASN A 189 -27.04 3.44 -13.10
C ASN A 189 -25.81 4.03 -13.79
N ARG A 190 -25.99 4.48 -15.04
CA ARG A 190 -25.02 5.31 -15.75
C ARG A 190 -25.26 6.77 -15.36
N ASP A 191 -24.96 7.12 -14.11
CA ASP A 191 -24.66 8.52 -13.80
C ASP A 191 -23.34 8.86 -14.50
N ARG A 192 -23.45 9.28 -15.77
CA ARG A 192 -22.37 9.96 -16.47
C ARG A 192 -22.17 11.30 -15.75
N LYS A 193 -21.43 11.31 -14.64
CA LYS A 193 -20.64 12.50 -14.32
C LYS A 193 -19.70 12.68 -15.50
N LYS A 194 -20.10 13.51 -16.47
CA LYS A 194 -19.20 14.11 -17.43
C LYS A 194 -18.13 14.79 -16.59
N SER A 195 -16.99 14.13 -16.42
CA SER A 195 -15.76 14.80 -16.06
C SER A 195 -15.53 15.74 -17.24
N ASN A 196 -16.04 16.97 -17.11
CA ASN A 196 -15.76 18.03 -18.04
C ASN A 196 -14.26 18.25 -17.88
N GLY A 197 -13.47 17.54 -18.68
CA GLY A 197 -12.02 17.53 -18.62
C GLY A 197 -11.55 18.92 -18.98
N ASN A 198 -11.54 19.79 -17.98
CA ASN A 198 -11.08 21.14 -18.13
C ASN A 198 -9.64 21.02 -18.61
N ARG A 199 -9.26 21.68 -19.71
CA ARG A 199 -7.88 21.60 -20.25
C ARG A 199 -6.85 21.85 -19.15
N GLU A 200 -7.21 22.69 -18.18
CA GLU A 200 -6.47 22.94 -16.94
C GLU A 200 -6.21 21.67 -16.10
N THR A 201 -7.21 20.81 -15.88
CA THR A 201 -7.03 19.57 -15.09
C THR A 201 -6.08 18.58 -15.76
N VAL A 202 -6.15 18.45 -17.09
CA VAL A 202 -5.25 17.58 -17.86
C VAL A 202 -3.84 18.17 -17.85
N PHE A 203 -3.71 19.48 -18.04
CA PHE A 203 -2.43 20.18 -17.95
C PHE A 203 -1.77 19.99 -16.58
N LEU A 204 -2.53 20.13 -15.49
CA LEU A 204 -2.04 19.92 -14.13
C LEU A 204 -1.62 18.46 -13.89
N GLN A 205 -2.33 17.48 -14.45
CA GLN A 205 -1.94 16.07 -14.37
C GLN A 205 -0.61 15.80 -15.09
N VAL A 206 -0.46 16.30 -16.31
CA VAL A 206 0.78 16.17 -17.10
C VAL A 206 1.93 16.84 -16.37
N LYS A 207 1.73 18.07 -15.85
CA LYS A 207 2.73 18.78 -15.05
C LYS A 207 3.18 17.96 -13.84
N THR A 208 2.24 17.35 -13.09
CA THR A 208 2.57 16.47 -11.95
C THR A 208 3.44 15.29 -12.38
N PHE A 209 3.10 14.63 -13.50
CA PHE A 209 3.89 13.51 -14.02
C PHE A 209 5.29 13.92 -14.48
N LEU A 210 5.43 15.07 -15.14
CA LEU A 210 6.74 15.59 -15.56
C LEU A 210 7.64 15.88 -14.37
N ILE A 211 7.10 16.47 -13.31
CA ILE A 211 7.81 16.68 -12.04
C ILE A 211 8.24 15.34 -11.43
N GLY A 212 7.34 14.36 -11.42
CA GLY A 212 7.64 13.01 -10.96
C GLY A 212 8.76 12.35 -11.76
N MET A 213 8.74 12.45 -13.10
CA MET A 213 9.79 11.91 -13.97
C MET A 213 11.14 12.60 -13.73
N ALA A 214 11.16 13.92 -13.62
CA ALA A 214 12.39 14.67 -13.31
C ALA A 214 12.96 14.26 -11.95
N GLY A 215 12.10 14.14 -10.94
CA GLY A 215 12.48 13.64 -9.62
C GLY A 215 13.04 12.23 -9.66
N ALA A 216 12.40 11.32 -10.40
CA ALA A 216 12.87 9.95 -10.58
C ALA A 216 14.25 9.88 -11.25
N MET A 217 14.47 10.69 -12.30
CA MET A 217 15.78 10.79 -12.95
C MET A 217 16.85 11.24 -11.95
N VAL A 218 16.58 12.30 -11.17
CA VAL A 218 17.48 12.77 -10.12
C VAL A 218 17.75 11.68 -9.08
N GLY A 219 16.71 10.99 -8.62
CA GLY A 219 16.85 9.91 -7.64
C GLY A 219 17.70 8.74 -8.14
N VAL A 220 17.54 8.36 -9.41
CA VAL A 220 18.37 7.33 -10.07
C VAL A 220 19.82 7.80 -10.24
N ILE A 221 20.04 9.05 -10.64
CA ILE A 221 21.39 9.63 -10.81
C ILE A 221 22.13 9.72 -9.48
N LEU A 222 21.41 10.07 -8.40
CA LEU A 222 21.97 10.15 -7.05
C LEU A 222 22.16 8.78 -6.40
N SER A 223 21.93 7.68 -7.12
CA SER A 223 22.00 6.31 -6.61
C SER A 223 21.21 6.11 -5.30
N ILE A 224 20.09 6.83 -5.17
CA ILE A 224 19.15 6.61 -4.07
C ILE A 224 18.50 5.24 -4.32
N PRO A 225 18.46 4.32 -3.34
CA PRO A 225 17.75 3.05 -3.51
C PRO A 225 16.28 3.31 -3.78
N ALA A 226 15.69 2.56 -4.71
CA ALA A 226 14.39 2.87 -5.25
C ALA A 226 14.30 4.30 -5.81
N GLY A 227 15.37 4.81 -6.41
CA GLY A 227 15.51 6.19 -6.85
C GLY A 227 14.42 6.68 -7.80
N ALA A 228 13.85 5.78 -8.62
CA ALA A 228 12.71 6.13 -9.46
C ALA A 228 11.42 6.34 -8.64
N LEU A 229 11.14 5.46 -7.66
CA LEU A 229 10.01 5.58 -6.74
C LEU A 229 10.19 6.76 -5.78
N MET A 230 11.32 6.83 -5.10
CA MET A 230 11.64 7.86 -4.12
C MET A 230 11.79 9.23 -4.76
N GLY A 231 12.53 9.32 -5.88
CA GLY A 231 12.74 10.57 -6.57
C GLY A 231 11.45 11.18 -7.09
N SER A 232 10.57 10.38 -7.70
CA SER A 232 9.25 10.86 -8.15
C SER A 232 8.36 11.27 -6.99
N PHE A 233 8.34 10.47 -5.92
CA PHE A 233 7.62 10.78 -4.69
C PHE A 233 8.08 12.10 -4.06
N LEU A 234 9.38 12.24 -3.80
CA LEU A 234 9.97 13.41 -3.13
C LEU A 234 9.77 14.67 -3.96
N ALA A 235 9.98 14.62 -5.27
CA ALA A 235 9.79 15.78 -6.13
C ALA A 235 8.33 16.27 -6.14
N VAL A 236 7.37 15.35 -6.28
CA VAL A 236 5.94 15.71 -6.27
C VAL A 236 5.53 16.21 -4.89
N MET A 237 6.00 15.57 -3.82
CA MET A 237 5.77 16.01 -2.44
C MET A 237 6.29 17.42 -2.21
N VAL A 238 7.56 17.70 -2.51
CA VAL A 238 8.18 19.02 -2.29
C VAL A 238 7.43 20.09 -3.07
N MET A 239 7.10 19.84 -4.34
CA MET A 239 6.34 20.79 -5.15
C MET A 239 4.93 21.03 -4.63
N SER A 240 4.24 19.97 -4.18
CA SER A 240 2.91 20.09 -3.56
C SER A 240 2.96 20.90 -2.26
N LEU A 241 3.97 20.65 -1.42
CA LEU A 241 4.19 21.39 -0.16
C LEU A 241 4.60 22.85 -0.39
N ALA A 242 5.36 23.13 -1.45
CA ALA A 242 5.72 24.49 -1.87
C ALA A 242 4.51 25.29 -2.37
N GLY A 243 3.33 24.67 -2.49
CA GLY A 243 2.09 25.33 -2.91
C GLY A 243 1.91 25.40 -4.42
N SER A 244 2.71 24.65 -5.19
CA SER A 244 2.45 24.48 -6.62
C SER A 244 1.10 23.81 -6.84
N ARG A 245 0.29 24.34 -7.76
CA ARG A 245 -0.92 23.62 -8.20
C ARG A 245 -0.49 22.32 -8.88
N MET A 246 -0.88 21.20 -8.30
CA MET A 246 -0.64 19.84 -8.79
C MET A 246 -1.98 19.22 -9.20
N GLY A 247 -1.98 18.46 -10.29
CA GLY A 247 -3.14 17.69 -10.72
C GLY A 247 -3.14 16.31 -10.10
N LYS A 248 -4.28 15.88 -9.55
CA LYS A 248 -4.48 14.50 -9.08
C LYS A 248 -4.33 13.55 -10.26
N PRO A 249 -3.40 12.58 -10.23
CA PRO A 249 -3.26 11.61 -11.30
C PRO A 249 -4.58 10.85 -11.55
N HIS A 250 -4.90 10.59 -12.82
CA HIS A 250 -6.20 10.04 -13.22
C HIS A 250 -6.40 8.61 -12.71
N GLU A 251 -7.64 8.24 -12.37
CA GLU A 251 -7.97 6.95 -11.77
C GLU A 251 -7.58 5.76 -12.68
N ASN A 252 -7.74 5.88 -13.99
CA ASN A 252 -7.29 4.84 -14.94
C ASN A 252 -5.78 4.60 -14.89
N ILE A 253 -4.97 5.64 -14.65
CA ILE A 253 -3.51 5.49 -14.54
C ILE A 253 -3.17 4.73 -13.26
N ARG A 254 -3.94 4.95 -12.18
CA ARG A 254 -3.83 4.17 -10.94
C ARG A 254 -4.13 2.70 -11.18
N THR A 255 -5.23 2.40 -11.86
CA THR A 255 -5.64 1.03 -12.18
C THR A 255 -4.61 0.34 -13.06
N PHE A 256 -4.10 1.02 -14.09
CA PHE A 256 -3.04 0.51 -14.96
C PHE A 256 -1.75 0.23 -14.17
N MET A 257 -1.32 1.16 -13.33
CA MET A 257 -0.15 0.96 -12.48
C MET A 257 -0.34 -0.22 -11.52
N GLN A 258 -1.50 -0.33 -10.86
CA GLN A 258 -1.79 -1.46 -9.98
C GLN A 258 -1.77 -2.80 -10.73
N LEU A 259 -2.27 -2.82 -11.96
CA LEU A 259 -2.27 -4.02 -12.81
C LEU A 259 -0.86 -4.42 -13.21
N GLY A 260 -0.04 -3.46 -13.62
CA GLY A 260 1.37 -3.68 -13.92
C GLY A 260 2.13 -4.17 -12.69
N VAL A 261 2.02 -3.46 -11.57
CA VAL A 261 2.68 -3.84 -10.31
C VAL A 261 2.23 -5.23 -9.87
N GLY A 262 0.92 -5.50 -9.83
CA GLY A 262 0.40 -6.81 -9.44
C GLY A 262 0.95 -7.94 -10.30
N SER A 263 1.03 -7.74 -11.62
CA SER A 263 1.58 -8.73 -12.54
C SER A 263 3.08 -8.95 -12.31
N THR A 264 3.86 -7.88 -12.16
CA THR A 264 5.29 -7.97 -11.84
C THR A 264 5.52 -8.68 -10.50
N LEU A 265 4.72 -8.39 -9.48
CA LEU A 265 4.85 -9.03 -8.17
C LEU A 265 4.52 -10.52 -8.23
N GLY A 266 3.51 -10.92 -9.00
CA GLY A 266 3.19 -12.33 -9.20
C GLY A 266 4.35 -13.11 -9.82
N LEU A 267 5.12 -12.48 -10.73
CA LEU A 267 6.29 -13.09 -11.36
C LEU A 267 7.45 -13.38 -10.40
N ASN A 268 7.52 -12.63 -9.29
CA ASN A 268 8.58 -12.79 -8.30
C ASN A 268 8.22 -13.82 -7.22
N VAL A 269 7.07 -14.50 -7.32
CA VAL A 269 6.73 -15.63 -6.45
C VAL A 269 7.20 -16.91 -7.13
N SER A 270 8.36 -17.41 -6.73
CA SER A 270 8.93 -18.64 -7.29
C SER A 270 8.32 -19.92 -6.69
N GLN A 271 8.51 -21.08 -7.33
CA GLN A 271 8.17 -22.38 -6.72
C GLN A 271 8.97 -22.66 -5.44
N ALA A 272 10.21 -22.16 -5.33
CA ALA A 272 11.02 -22.28 -4.12
C ALA A 272 10.39 -21.46 -2.96
N SER A 273 9.91 -20.24 -3.27
CA SER A 273 9.23 -19.37 -2.30
C SER A 273 8.00 -20.07 -1.68
N TRP A 274 7.33 -20.99 -2.39
CA TRP A 274 6.20 -21.75 -1.85
C TRP A 274 6.58 -22.80 -0.79
N LEU A 275 7.77 -23.40 -0.89
CA LEU A 275 8.25 -24.37 0.11
C LEU A 275 8.66 -23.65 1.39
N ASP A 276 9.38 -22.54 1.25
CA ASP A 276 9.75 -21.69 2.37
C ASP A 276 8.50 -21.11 3.03
N LEU A 277 7.52 -20.66 2.24
CA LEU A 277 6.25 -20.11 2.72
C LEU A 277 5.50 -21.06 3.65
N LYS A 278 5.52 -22.39 3.41
CA LYS A 278 4.84 -23.33 4.32
C LYS A 278 5.41 -23.28 5.74
N SER A 279 6.70 -23.05 5.88
CA SER A 279 7.36 -22.94 7.19
C SER A 279 7.06 -21.61 7.88
N VAL A 280 6.93 -20.52 7.10
CA VAL A 280 6.71 -19.16 7.64
C VAL A 280 5.23 -18.75 7.70
N PHE A 281 4.31 -19.54 7.13
CA PHE A 281 2.88 -19.18 7.04
C PHE A 281 2.22 -18.97 8.41
N LEU A 282 2.45 -19.88 9.35
CA LEU A 282 1.91 -19.75 10.71
C LEU A 282 2.52 -18.54 11.45
N PRO A 283 3.84 -18.30 11.39
CA PRO A 283 4.46 -17.05 11.83
C PRO A 283 3.86 -15.79 11.21
N MET A 284 3.55 -15.77 9.91
CA MET A 284 2.94 -14.59 9.26
C MET A 284 1.59 -14.21 9.87
N ILE A 285 0.75 -15.22 10.16
CA ILE A 285 -0.53 -15.02 10.82
C ILE A 285 -0.30 -14.53 12.25
N ALA A 286 0.56 -15.23 13.00
CA ALA A 286 0.89 -14.88 14.39
C ALA A 286 1.41 -13.44 14.50
N PHE A 287 2.28 -13.02 13.58
CA PHE A 287 2.85 -11.68 13.52
C PHE A 287 1.78 -10.65 13.23
N THR A 288 0.89 -10.91 12.26
CA THR A 288 -0.23 -10.02 11.99
C THR A 288 -1.12 -9.86 13.22
N VAL A 289 -1.46 -10.96 13.89
CA VAL A 289 -2.27 -10.92 15.12
C VAL A 289 -1.53 -10.14 16.22
N LEU A 290 -0.23 -10.35 16.39
CA LEU A 290 0.57 -9.60 17.35
C LEU A 290 0.62 -8.10 17.03
N MET A 291 0.73 -7.71 15.76
CA MET A 291 0.62 -6.31 15.34
C MET A 291 -0.73 -5.72 15.73
N PHE A 292 -1.84 -6.44 15.53
CA PHE A 292 -3.17 -5.98 15.97
C PHE A 292 -3.27 -5.85 17.49
N LEU A 293 -2.78 -6.83 18.25
CA LEU A 293 -2.80 -6.80 19.71
C LEU A 293 -1.97 -5.65 20.28
N THR A 294 -0.77 -5.44 19.75
CA THR A 294 0.10 -4.33 20.16
C THR A 294 -0.44 -2.97 19.72
N SER A 295 -1.15 -2.91 18.58
CA SER A 295 -1.88 -1.71 18.15
C SER A 295 -2.99 -1.35 19.13
N PHE A 296 -3.64 -2.34 19.74
CA PHE A 296 -4.67 -2.09 20.76
C PHE A 296 -4.10 -1.38 22.00
N GLY A 297 -2.88 -1.74 22.42
CA GLY A 297 -2.17 -1.01 23.48
C GLY A 297 -1.95 0.46 23.13
N LEU A 298 -1.51 0.75 21.90
CA LEU A 298 -1.34 2.12 21.42
C LEU A 298 -2.66 2.88 21.29
N TYR A 299 -3.74 2.20 20.90
CA TYR A 299 -5.10 2.75 20.89
C TYR A 299 -5.50 3.26 22.28
N LEU A 300 -5.26 2.49 23.35
CA LEU A 300 -5.56 2.91 24.72
C LEU A 300 -4.76 4.15 25.15
N VAL A 301 -3.52 4.26 24.70
CA VAL A 301 -2.68 5.44 24.93
C VAL A 301 -3.24 6.65 24.19
N LEU A 302 -3.62 6.51 22.92
CA LEU A 302 -4.24 7.61 22.15
C LEU A 302 -5.56 8.06 22.75
N MET A 303 -6.40 7.15 23.24
CA MET A 303 -7.66 7.47 23.93
C MET A 303 -7.46 8.37 25.17
N LYS A 304 -6.31 8.26 25.85
CA LYS A 304 -5.99 9.09 27.02
C LYS A 304 -5.34 10.42 26.63
N LEU A 305 -4.54 10.41 25.57
CA LEU A 305 -3.79 11.59 25.12
C LEU A 305 -4.59 12.52 24.21
N THR A 306 -5.53 11.96 23.46
CA THR A 306 -6.35 12.68 22.49
C THR A 306 -7.80 12.73 22.98
N LYS A 307 -8.52 13.80 22.65
CA LYS A 307 -9.97 13.91 22.89
C LYS A 307 -10.78 13.27 21.75
N TRP A 308 -10.20 12.31 21.06
CA TRP A 308 -10.84 11.68 19.90
C TRP A 308 -11.75 10.54 20.33
N ASP A 309 -12.69 10.22 19.45
CA ASP A 309 -13.56 9.07 19.58
C ASP A 309 -12.79 7.75 19.41
N GLN A 310 -13.42 6.66 19.82
CA GLN A 310 -12.82 5.32 19.78
C GLN A 310 -12.49 4.88 18.34
N TYR A 311 -13.29 5.26 17.34
CA TYR A 311 -13.05 4.91 15.94
C TYR A 311 -11.83 5.62 15.40
N SER A 312 -11.73 6.94 15.63
CA SER A 312 -10.54 7.72 15.25
C SER A 312 -9.28 7.12 15.85
N CYS A 313 -9.28 6.78 17.15
CA CYS A 313 -8.10 6.22 17.81
C CYS A 313 -7.71 4.85 17.23
N ILE A 314 -8.66 3.93 17.05
CA ILE A 314 -8.33 2.58 16.61
C ILE A 314 -7.96 2.49 15.13
N ILE A 315 -8.64 3.27 14.28
CA ILE A 315 -8.29 3.36 12.87
C ILE A 315 -6.88 3.94 12.74
N SER A 316 -6.55 5.01 13.46
CA SER A 316 -5.23 5.66 13.41
C SER A 316 -4.05 4.72 13.67
N VAL A 317 -4.21 3.76 14.58
CA VAL A 317 -3.16 2.81 14.95
C VAL A 317 -3.18 1.52 14.13
N ALA A 318 -4.21 1.30 13.31
CA ALA A 318 -4.38 0.07 12.57
C ALA A 318 -3.18 -0.21 11.63
N PRO A 319 -2.68 -1.45 11.57
CA PRO A 319 -1.55 -1.85 10.72
C PRO A 319 -1.98 -2.09 9.27
N ALA A 320 -2.74 -1.14 8.71
CA ALA A 320 -3.35 -1.22 7.39
C ALA A 320 -2.91 -0.07 6.46
N GLY A 321 -3.21 -0.23 5.18
CA GLY A 321 -2.92 0.79 4.16
C GLY A 321 -3.74 2.07 4.34
N VAL A 322 -3.19 3.19 3.89
CA VAL A 322 -3.81 4.53 4.01
C VAL A 322 -5.18 4.58 3.32
N THR A 323 -5.30 4.06 2.09
CA THR A 323 -6.54 4.16 1.32
C THR A 323 -7.77 3.55 2.03
N PRO A 324 -7.77 2.27 2.46
CA PRO A 324 -8.95 1.71 3.13
C PRO A 324 -9.24 2.36 4.48
N MET A 325 -8.22 2.73 5.26
CA MET A 325 -8.40 3.33 6.58
C MET A 325 -8.93 4.76 6.51
N THR A 326 -8.50 5.53 5.51
CA THR A 326 -9.04 6.88 5.29
C THR A 326 -10.51 6.83 4.91
N ILE A 327 -10.92 5.94 3.99
CA ILE A 327 -12.34 5.74 3.63
C ILE A 327 -13.15 5.41 4.88
N LEU A 328 -12.70 4.44 5.66
CA LEU A 328 -13.39 3.99 6.86
C LEU A 328 -13.46 5.08 7.94
N ALA A 329 -12.42 5.91 8.05
CA ALA A 329 -12.43 7.06 8.94
C ALA A 329 -13.50 8.06 8.50
N TYR A 330 -13.60 8.40 7.21
CA TYR A 330 -14.65 9.31 6.73
C TYR A 330 -16.07 8.74 6.87
N GLU A 331 -16.22 7.41 6.92
CA GLU A 331 -17.51 6.75 7.14
C GLU A 331 -17.95 6.72 8.61
N HIS A 332 -17.01 6.64 9.55
CA HIS A 332 -17.33 6.27 10.94
C HIS A 332 -16.67 7.12 12.03
N ALA A 333 -15.60 7.86 11.71
CA ALA A 333 -14.79 8.58 12.70
C ALA A 333 -15.18 10.06 12.75
N ASP A 334 -15.15 10.65 13.95
CA ASP A 334 -15.42 12.09 14.12
C ASP A 334 -14.23 12.95 13.65
N HIS A 335 -13.01 12.38 13.63
CA HIS A 335 -11.77 13.05 13.26
C HIS A 335 -11.08 12.39 12.05
N PRO A 336 -11.75 12.28 10.88
CA PRO A 336 -11.26 11.52 9.74
C PRO A 336 -10.03 12.13 9.08
N LEU A 337 -9.90 13.46 9.16
CA LEU A 337 -8.74 14.18 8.65
C LEU A 337 -7.50 13.81 9.45
N GLU A 338 -7.55 13.93 10.77
CA GLU A 338 -6.45 13.61 11.68
C GLU A 338 -5.97 12.16 11.52
N VAL A 339 -6.90 11.21 11.44
CA VAL A 339 -6.61 9.80 11.16
C VAL A 339 -5.86 9.65 9.83
N SER A 340 -6.35 10.31 8.79
CA SER A 340 -5.72 10.29 7.46
C SER A 340 -4.30 10.85 7.52
N LEU A 341 -4.10 11.94 8.26
CA LEU A 341 -2.78 12.56 8.42
C LEU A 341 -1.81 11.65 9.17
N LEU A 342 -2.24 10.97 10.24
CA LEU A 342 -1.38 10.04 10.98
C LEU A 342 -0.91 8.86 10.13
N HIS A 343 -1.80 8.27 9.33
CA HIS A 343 -1.43 7.21 8.41
C HIS A 343 -0.48 7.69 7.32
N MET A 344 -0.68 8.91 6.79
CA MET A 344 0.25 9.53 5.85
C MET A 344 1.61 9.75 6.49
N VAL A 345 1.67 10.38 7.68
CA VAL A 345 2.92 10.64 8.39
C VAL A 345 3.69 9.34 8.63
N ARG A 346 3.02 8.29 9.13
CA ARG A 346 3.62 6.96 9.33
C ARG A 346 4.19 6.40 8.02
N LEU A 347 3.44 6.50 6.92
CA LEU A 347 3.90 6.02 5.62
C LEU A 347 5.15 6.79 5.15
N MET A 348 5.16 8.12 5.29
CA MET A 348 6.28 8.94 4.84
C MET A 348 7.53 8.73 5.70
N THR A 349 7.41 8.85 7.01
CA THR A 349 8.57 8.80 7.90
C THR A 349 9.15 7.40 7.97
N VAL A 350 8.34 6.40 8.32
CA VAL A 350 8.87 5.05 8.53
C VAL A 350 9.28 4.42 7.22
N LYS A 351 8.46 4.55 6.16
CA LYS A 351 8.62 3.70 4.97
C LYS A 351 9.38 4.36 3.84
N VAL A 352 9.19 5.66 3.64
CA VAL A 352 9.91 6.37 2.58
C VAL A 352 11.27 6.84 3.06
N VAL A 353 11.42 7.21 4.33
CA VAL A 353 12.69 7.73 4.85
C VAL A 353 13.45 6.67 5.64
N ILE A 354 12.91 6.22 6.78
CA ILE A 354 13.70 5.47 7.77
C ILE A 354 14.09 4.08 7.26
N LEU A 355 13.13 3.31 6.76
CA LEU A 355 13.35 1.89 6.47
C LEU A 355 14.33 1.64 5.30
N PRO A 356 14.26 2.37 4.18
CA PRO A 356 15.21 2.17 3.08
C PRO A 356 16.64 2.60 3.48
N ILE A 357 16.80 3.74 4.18
CA ILE A 357 18.11 4.18 4.71
C ILE A 357 18.69 3.14 5.66
N LEU A 358 17.86 2.59 6.53
CA LEU A 358 18.27 1.55 7.46
C LEU A 358 18.67 0.26 6.74
N VAL A 359 17.87 -0.21 5.78
CA VAL A 359 18.20 -1.42 5.00
C VAL A 359 19.54 -1.22 4.26
N MET A 360 19.78 -0.04 3.68
CA MET A 360 21.10 0.28 3.11
C MET A 360 22.23 0.15 4.13
N TYR A 361 22.05 0.76 5.31
CA TYR A 361 23.06 0.73 6.35
C TYR A 361 23.38 -0.71 6.77
N LEU A 362 22.34 -1.54 6.94
CA LEU A 362 22.49 -2.94 7.29
C LEU A 362 23.13 -3.78 6.18
N MET A 363 22.90 -3.47 4.91
CA MET A 363 23.55 -4.14 3.77
C MET A 363 25.00 -3.70 3.57
N SER A 364 25.39 -2.55 4.14
CA SER A 364 26.77 -2.03 4.06
C SER A 364 27.71 -2.50 5.17
N LEU A 365 27.16 -3.17 6.19
CA LEU A 365 27.88 -3.84 7.28
C LEU A 365 28.22 -5.28 6.89
#